data_AF-A0A1H1JPA1-F1
#
_entry.id   AF-A0A1H1JPA1-F1
#
_cell.length_a   1.000
_cell.length_b   1.000
_cell.length_c   1.000
_cell.angle_alpha   90.00
_cell.angle_beta   90.00
_cell.angle_gamma   90.00
#
_symmetry.space_group_name_H-M   'P 1'
#
loop_
_entity.id
_entity.type
_entity.pdbx_description
1 polymer ?
#
loop_
_entity_poly.entity_id
_entity_poly.type
_entity_poly.pdbx_seq_one_letter_code
_entity_poly.pdbx_strand_id
1 'polypeptide(L)'
;MPRPAAVTRDTLRSAVLAMLAEAGDPDPPSGARFRQVVSVRKLRARLGAGDPATLSRMLNDVETELVRTGLARVAIPGLPDDIADHMRVLWQAAVTVQLDEVVALRSEAAQAKDAADTARRDADLRVELLRVELVALREQISQRDSELATVQADYRAAAEQTKAAQAASAELRTALVSASATIDTARTGHAAEVAAIHARYEGLSRQLLLETEHQRHALAAERERLTGDVNHAQERVAALEGLRERLLSDLAAERDARQRAVAEAAALTTLVAEQRALLQRVNARTGTGRVPRHRKTPTASPTPAASTRRRPE
;
A
#
# COMPACT_ATOMS: atom_id res chain seq x y z
N MET A 1 -127.61 21.37 16.40
CA MET A 1 -126.98 20.99 15.13
C MET A 1 -127.46 19.59 14.75
N PRO A 2 -128.25 19.43 13.68
CA PRO A 2 -128.79 18.12 13.31
C PRO A 2 -127.65 17.19 12.84
N ARG A 3 -127.70 15.92 13.22
CA ARG A 3 -126.76 14.87 12.77
C ARG A 3 -126.82 14.75 11.24
N PRO A 4 -125.69 14.72 10.51
CA PRO A 4 -125.72 14.38 9.09
C PRO A 4 -126.26 12.95 8.93
N ALA A 5 -127.19 12.77 7.99
CA ALA A 5 -127.78 11.48 7.68
C ALA A 5 -126.67 10.47 7.32
N ALA A 6 -126.72 9.27 7.91
CA ALA A 6 -125.78 8.21 7.58
C ALA A 6 -126.04 7.75 6.14
N VAL A 7 -125.10 8.05 5.24
CA VAL A 7 -125.12 7.55 3.87
C VAL A 7 -124.90 6.04 3.92
N THR A 8 -125.89 5.26 3.49
CA THR A 8 -125.80 3.80 3.43
C THR A 8 -125.21 3.35 2.10
N ARG A 9 -124.60 2.15 2.06
CA ARG A 9 -123.96 1.60 0.85
C ARG A 9 -124.89 1.55 -0.36
N ASP A 10 -126.16 1.25 -0.14
CA ASP A 10 -127.17 1.19 -1.22
C ASP A 10 -127.52 2.58 -1.77
N THR A 11 -127.57 3.61 -0.91
CA THR A 11 -127.76 5.00 -1.35
C THR A 11 -126.55 5.54 -2.11
N LEU A 12 -125.33 5.07 -1.77
CA LEU A 12 -124.13 5.40 -2.50
C LEU A 12 -124.11 4.70 -3.86
N ARG A 13 -124.45 3.40 -3.90
CA ARG A 13 -124.52 2.60 -5.13
C ARG A 13 -125.54 3.18 -6.11
N SER A 14 -126.75 3.53 -5.65
CA SER A 14 -127.78 4.12 -6.51
C SER A 14 -127.36 5.50 -7.05
N ALA A 15 -126.71 6.33 -6.23
CA ALA A 15 -126.18 7.62 -6.66
C ALA A 15 -125.04 7.48 -7.68
N VAL A 16 -124.14 6.52 -7.50
CA VAL A 16 -123.07 6.20 -8.45
C VAL A 16 -123.64 5.71 -9.78
N LEU A 17 -124.62 4.80 -9.77
CA LEU A 17 -125.28 4.30 -10.97
C LEU A 17 -126.04 5.41 -11.70
N ALA A 18 -126.71 6.31 -10.97
CA ALA A 18 -127.37 7.47 -11.55
C ALA A 18 -126.36 8.43 -12.22
N MET A 19 -125.21 8.68 -11.59
CA MET A 19 -124.16 9.52 -12.17
C MET A 19 -123.55 8.93 -13.44
N LEU A 20 -123.40 7.60 -13.51
CA LEU A 20 -122.91 6.89 -14.69
C LEU A 20 -123.96 6.89 -15.81
N ALA A 21 -125.25 6.70 -15.48
CA ALA A 21 -126.34 6.75 -16.43
C ALA A 21 -126.54 8.16 -17.04
N GLU A 22 -126.41 9.22 -16.23
CA GLU A 22 -126.47 10.61 -16.68
C GLU A 22 -125.29 11.00 -17.58
N ALA A 23 -124.13 10.37 -17.39
CA ALA A 23 -122.97 10.55 -18.26
C ALA A 23 -123.10 9.79 -19.59
N GLY A 24 -124.19 9.04 -19.79
CA GLY A 24 -124.45 8.27 -21.01
C GLY A 24 -123.48 7.11 -21.22
N ASP A 25 -122.84 6.61 -20.15
CA ASP A 25 -121.89 5.51 -20.28
C ASP A 25 -122.63 4.18 -20.53
N PRO A 26 -122.19 3.36 -21.51
CA PRO A 26 -122.74 2.04 -21.72
C PRO A 26 -122.42 1.14 -20.52
N ASP A 27 -123.43 0.43 -20.02
CA ASP A 27 -123.25 -0.60 -19.00
C ASP A 27 -122.50 -1.80 -19.65
N PRO A 28 -121.33 -2.27 -19.16
CA PRO A 28 -120.63 -1.87 -17.93
C PRO A 28 -119.39 -0.93 -18.13
N PRO A 29 -119.08 -0.04 -17.15
CA PRO A 29 -117.97 0.92 -17.24
C PRO A 29 -116.59 0.29 -16.93
N SER A 30 -115.55 0.73 -17.66
CA SER A 30 -114.16 0.38 -17.33
C SER A 30 -113.66 1.16 -16.10
N GLY A 31 -112.75 0.59 -15.31
CA GLY A 31 -112.25 1.22 -14.07
C GLY A 31 -111.65 2.62 -14.28
N ALA A 32 -110.97 2.85 -15.41
CA ALA A 32 -110.45 4.18 -15.77
C ALA A 32 -111.56 5.21 -16.04
N ARG A 33 -112.66 4.79 -16.69
CA ARG A 33 -113.83 5.65 -16.98
C ARG A 33 -114.65 5.92 -15.73
N PHE A 34 -114.85 4.92 -14.88
CA PHE A 34 -115.53 5.05 -13.59
C PHE A 34 -114.94 6.17 -12.74
N ARG A 35 -113.60 6.21 -12.62
CA ARG A 35 -112.88 7.24 -11.85
C ARG A 35 -112.93 8.64 -12.49
N GLN A 36 -113.19 8.73 -13.79
CA GLN A 36 -113.30 10.00 -14.51
C GLN A 36 -114.68 10.66 -14.29
N VAL A 37 -115.74 9.84 -14.27
CA VAL A 37 -117.12 10.30 -14.10
C VAL A 37 -117.44 10.52 -12.62
N VAL A 38 -117.06 9.57 -11.76
CA VAL A 38 -117.40 9.53 -10.34
C VAL A 38 -116.18 9.89 -9.49
N SER A 39 -116.31 10.93 -8.66
CA SER A 39 -115.30 11.30 -7.68
C SER A 39 -115.94 11.56 -6.32
N VAL A 40 -115.18 11.35 -5.24
CA VAL A 40 -115.66 11.56 -3.86
C VAL A 40 -116.27 12.96 -3.68
N ARG A 41 -115.71 13.97 -4.36
CA ARG A 41 -116.22 15.35 -4.35
C ARG A 41 -117.59 15.48 -5.02
N LYS A 42 -117.78 14.91 -6.21
CA LYS A 42 -119.06 14.95 -6.94
C LYS A 42 -120.14 14.15 -6.22
N LEU A 43 -119.75 12.99 -5.66
CA LEU A 43 -120.61 12.11 -4.90
C LEU A 43 -121.13 12.79 -3.61
N ARG A 44 -120.25 13.50 -2.90
CA ARG A 44 -120.61 14.28 -1.71
C ARG A 44 -121.54 15.45 -2.04
N ALA A 45 -121.34 16.12 -3.18
CA ALA A 45 -122.23 17.21 -3.63
C ALA A 45 -123.65 16.71 -3.95
N ARG A 46 -123.79 15.47 -4.48
CA ARG A 46 -125.07 14.81 -4.76
C ARG A 46 -125.77 14.29 -3.50
N LEU A 47 -125.03 13.77 -2.53
CA LEU A 47 -125.58 13.16 -1.31
C LEU A 47 -125.79 14.17 -0.18
N GLY A 48 -125.26 15.39 -0.29
CA GLY A 48 -125.42 16.47 0.69
C GLY A 48 -124.71 16.27 2.03
N ALA A 49 -124.21 15.06 2.33
CA ALA A 49 -123.49 14.70 3.55
C ALA A 49 -122.58 13.46 3.33
N GLY A 50 -121.62 13.26 4.24
CA GLY A 50 -120.70 12.11 4.23
C GLY A 50 -119.23 12.50 4.47
N ASP A 51 -118.51 11.66 5.23
CA ASP A 51 -117.08 11.83 5.51
C ASP A 51 -116.23 11.34 4.31
N PRO A 52 -115.24 12.11 3.82
CA PRO A 52 -114.48 11.77 2.60
C PRO A 52 -113.76 10.42 2.66
N ALA A 53 -113.22 10.03 3.82
CA ALA A 53 -112.43 8.81 3.94
C ALA A 53 -113.31 7.55 3.87
N THR A 54 -114.48 7.60 4.50
CA THR A 54 -115.50 6.53 4.42
C THR A 54 -116.11 6.44 3.02
N LEU A 55 -116.43 7.58 2.39
CA LEU A 55 -116.91 7.61 1.01
C LEU A 55 -115.87 7.06 0.02
N SER A 56 -114.56 7.31 0.22
CA SER A 56 -113.51 6.77 -0.66
C SER A 56 -113.38 5.26 -0.58
N ARG A 57 -113.50 4.66 0.61
CA ARG A 57 -113.46 3.20 0.76
C ARG A 57 -114.70 2.56 0.15
N MET A 58 -115.88 3.10 0.46
CA MET A 58 -117.13 2.60 -0.11
C MET A 58 -117.19 2.78 -1.64
N LEU A 59 -116.62 3.86 -2.16
CA LEU A 59 -116.49 4.08 -3.60
C LEU A 59 -115.52 3.08 -4.24
N ASN A 60 -114.38 2.79 -3.63
CA ASN A 60 -113.46 1.75 -4.12
C ASN A 60 -114.12 0.36 -4.08
N ASP A 61 -114.85 0.03 -3.03
CA ASP A 61 -115.59 -1.24 -2.95
C ASP A 61 -116.64 -1.34 -4.06
N VAL A 62 -117.39 -0.25 -4.30
CA VAL A 62 -118.39 -0.17 -5.38
C VAL A 62 -117.72 -0.17 -6.76
N GLU A 63 -116.56 0.46 -6.94
CA GLU A 63 -115.76 0.38 -8.18
C GLU A 63 -115.33 -1.06 -8.44
N THR A 64 -114.76 -1.72 -7.44
CA THR A 64 -114.28 -3.10 -7.54
C THR A 64 -115.44 -4.04 -7.84
N GLU A 65 -116.58 -3.83 -7.20
CA GLU A 65 -117.81 -4.58 -7.44
C GLU A 65 -118.33 -4.37 -8.87
N LEU A 66 -118.51 -3.11 -9.30
CA LEU A 66 -119.06 -2.77 -10.62
C LEU A 66 -118.14 -3.19 -11.77
N VAL A 67 -116.83 -2.98 -11.64
CA VAL A 67 -115.83 -3.40 -12.62
C VAL A 67 -115.71 -4.93 -12.67
N ARG A 68 -115.83 -5.62 -11.53
CA ARG A 68 -115.85 -7.10 -11.48
C ARG A 68 -117.12 -7.68 -12.09
N THR A 69 -118.30 -7.09 -11.83
CA THR A 69 -119.53 -7.46 -12.55
C THR A 69 -119.46 -7.10 -14.02
N GLY A 70 -118.74 -6.04 -14.39
CA GLY A 70 -118.53 -5.62 -15.77
C GLY A 70 -117.66 -6.59 -16.54
N LEU A 71 -116.55 -7.05 -15.95
CA LEU A 71 -115.70 -8.10 -16.51
C LEU A 71 -116.42 -9.47 -16.58
N ALA A 72 -117.33 -9.74 -15.64
CA ALA A 72 -118.19 -10.92 -15.71
C ALA A 72 -119.24 -10.84 -16.83
N ARG A 73 -119.64 -9.63 -17.26
CA ARG A 73 -120.63 -9.34 -18.30
C ARG A 73 -120.05 -8.98 -19.67
N VAL A 74 -118.73 -9.08 -19.90
CA VAL A 74 -118.17 -8.99 -21.25
C VAL A 74 -118.58 -10.24 -22.04
N ALA A 75 -119.82 -10.25 -22.52
CA ALA A 75 -120.33 -11.23 -23.45
C ALA A 75 -119.86 -10.82 -24.84
N ILE A 76 -118.98 -11.61 -25.43
CA ILE A 76 -118.67 -11.50 -26.85
C ILE A 76 -119.94 -11.93 -27.58
N PRO A 77 -120.59 -11.06 -28.38
CA PRO A 77 -121.87 -11.38 -28.99
C PRO A 77 -121.76 -12.63 -29.87
N GLY A 78 -122.52 -13.69 -29.53
CA GLY A 78 -122.57 -14.95 -30.30
C GLY A 78 -121.80 -16.15 -29.71
N LEU A 79 -121.18 -16.03 -28.53
CA LEU A 79 -120.50 -17.16 -27.87
C LEU A 79 -121.34 -17.71 -26.69
N PRO A 80 -121.64 -19.02 -26.64
CA PRO A 80 -122.30 -19.66 -25.49
C PRO A 80 -121.49 -19.52 -24.19
N ASP A 81 -122.18 -19.30 -23.06
CA ASP A 81 -121.57 -19.00 -21.76
C ASP A 81 -120.58 -20.09 -21.28
N ASP A 82 -120.89 -21.37 -21.50
CA ASP A 82 -120.01 -22.50 -21.15
C ASP A 82 -118.66 -22.47 -21.88
N ILE A 83 -118.65 -21.96 -23.13
CA ILE A 83 -117.42 -21.81 -23.94
C ILE A 83 -116.64 -20.59 -23.48
N ALA A 84 -117.32 -19.49 -23.13
CA ALA A 84 -116.68 -18.30 -22.56
C ALA A 84 -115.98 -18.61 -21.22
N ASP A 85 -116.54 -19.50 -20.41
CA ASP A 85 -115.93 -19.96 -19.15
C ASP A 85 -114.70 -20.84 -19.40
N HIS A 86 -114.78 -21.82 -20.31
CA HIS A 86 -113.62 -22.63 -20.68
C HIS A 86 -112.48 -21.78 -21.28
N MET A 87 -112.81 -20.81 -22.14
CA MET A 87 -111.82 -19.89 -22.69
C MET A 87 -111.18 -18.99 -21.62
N ARG A 88 -111.95 -18.55 -20.61
CA ARG A 88 -111.41 -17.81 -19.46
C ARG A 88 -110.45 -18.67 -18.63
N VAL A 89 -110.79 -19.94 -18.37
CA VAL A 89 -109.92 -20.86 -17.63
C VAL A 89 -108.63 -21.15 -18.41
N LEU A 90 -108.73 -21.42 -19.71
CA LEU A 90 -107.55 -21.64 -20.56
C LEU A 90 -106.68 -20.39 -20.67
N TRP A 91 -107.28 -19.21 -20.78
CA TRP A 91 -106.56 -17.94 -20.78
C TRP A 91 -105.86 -17.68 -19.44
N GLN A 92 -106.55 -17.92 -18.32
CA GLN A 92 -105.95 -17.80 -16.98
C GLN A 92 -104.78 -18.78 -16.81
N ALA A 93 -104.93 -20.03 -17.22
CA ALA A 93 -103.86 -21.04 -17.18
C ALA A 93 -102.65 -20.66 -18.05
N ALA A 94 -102.89 -20.14 -19.26
CA ALA A 94 -101.83 -19.66 -20.14
C ALA A 94 -101.11 -18.44 -19.56
N VAL A 95 -101.85 -17.49 -18.98
CA VAL A 95 -101.28 -16.31 -18.31
C VAL A 95 -100.49 -16.72 -17.06
N THR A 96 -100.93 -17.70 -16.28
CA THR A 96 -100.15 -18.20 -15.14
C THR A 96 -98.84 -18.86 -15.58
N VAL A 97 -98.85 -19.69 -16.63
CA VAL A 97 -97.62 -20.30 -17.17
C VAL A 97 -96.65 -19.21 -17.68
N GLN A 98 -97.14 -18.21 -18.41
CA GLN A 98 -96.31 -17.09 -18.85
C GLN A 98 -95.76 -16.25 -17.69
N LEU A 99 -96.55 -16.04 -16.63
CA LEU A 99 -96.08 -15.34 -15.44
C LEU A 99 -95.00 -16.17 -14.71
N ASP A 100 -95.17 -17.48 -14.60
CA ASP A 100 -94.18 -18.38 -14.00
C ASP A 100 -92.88 -18.40 -14.81
N GLU A 101 -92.96 -18.43 -16.14
CA GLU A 101 -91.78 -18.29 -17.03
C GLU A 101 -91.07 -16.95 -16.85
N VAL A 102 -91.81 -15.84 -16.73
CA VAL A 102 -91.22 -14.51 -16.47
C VAL A 102 -90.57 -14.46 -15.09
N VAL A 103 -91.16 -15.10 -14.07
CA VAL A 103 -90.56 -15.20 -12.73
C VAL A 103 -89.30 -16.06 -12.76
N ALA A 104 -89.31 -17.19 -13.47
CA ALA A 104 -88.15 -18.05 -13.67
C ALA A 104 -87.02 -17.28 -14.37
N LEU A 105 -87.30 -16.62 -15.49
CA LEU A 105 -86.33 -15.78 -16.21
C LEU A 105 -85.78 -14.65 -15.35
N ARG A 106 -86.62 -14.01 -14.51
CA ARG A 106 -86.15 -13.00 -13.56
C ARG A 106 -85.21 -13.59 -12.52
N SER A 107 -85.51 -14.79 -12.03
CA SER A 107 -84.66 -15.48 -11.06
C SER A 107 -83.32 -15.91 -11.67
N GLU A 108 -83.33 -16.44 -12.89
CA GLU A 108 -82.12 -16.80 -13.65
C GLU A 108 -81.27 -15.56 -13.96
N ALA A 109 -81.90 -14.46 -14.40
CA ALA A 109 -81.19 -13.20 -14.64
C ALA A 109 -80.59 -12.61 -13.35
N ALA A 110 -81.29 -12.71 -12.22
CA ALA A 110 -80.76 -12.30 -10.92
C ALA A 110 -79.56 -13.17 -10.52
N GLN A 111 -79.66 -14.50 -10.64
CA GLN A 111 -78.55 -15.41 -10.35
C GLN A 111 -77.35 -15.18 -11.27
N ALA A 112 -77.56 -14.97 -12.57
CA ALA A 112 -76.50 -14.67 -13.53
C ALA A 112 -75.80 -13.34 -13.21
N LYS A 113 -76.57 -12.32 -12.79
CA LYS A 113 -76.01 -11.04 -12.34
C LYS A 113 -75.18 -11.22 -11.07
N ASP A 114 -75.69 -11.92 -10.07
CA ASP A 114 -74.97 -12.15 -8.82
C ASP A 114 -73.66 -12.93 -9.08
N ALA A 115 -73.69 -13.94 -9.95
CA ALA A 115 -72.51 -14.67 -10.38
C ALA A 115 -71.50 -13.76 -11.10
N ALA A 116 -71.96 -12.92 -12.03
CA ALA A 116 -71.09 -11.96 -12.72
C ALA A 116 -70.48 -10.93 -11.76
N ASP A 117 -71.24 -10.44 -10.78
CA ASP A 117 -70.77 -9.51 -9.75
C ASP A 117 -69.73 -10.18 -8.84
N THR A 118 -69.91 -11.45 -8.47
CA THR A 118 -68.88 -12.20 -7.73
C THR A 118 -67.62 -12.42 -8.54
N ALA A 119 -67.73 -12.84 -9.81
CA ALA A 119 -66.58 -13.05 -10.68
C ALA A 119 -65.81 -11.74 -10.94
N ARG A 120 -66.52 -10.61 -11.05
CA ARG A 120 -65.92 -9.28 -11.17
C ARG A 120 -65.15 -8.91 -9.91
N ARG A 121 -65.74 -9.08 -8.72
CA ARG A 121 -65.06 -8.80 -7.44
C ARG A 121 -63.80 -9.67 -7.29
N ASP A 122 -63.89 -10.95 -7.63
CA ASP A 122 -62.73 -11.86 -7.58
C ASP A 122 -61.62 -11.44 -8.56
N ALA A 123 -61.98 -11.00 -9.76
CA ALA A 123 -61.03 -10.47 -10.74
C ALA A 123 -60.38 -9.18 -10.25
N ASP A 124 -61.15 -8.26 -9.68
CA ASP A 124 -60.66 -7.00 -9.10
C ASP A 124 -59.68 -7.29 -7.95
N LEU A 125 -59.99 -8.24 -7.06
CA LEU A 125 -59.09 -8.67 -5.98
C LEU A 125 -57.78 -9.28 -6.51
N ARG A 126 -57.85 -10.10 -7.57
CA ARG A 126 -56.64 -10.66 -8.21
C ARG A 126 -55.79 -9.56 -8.84
N VAL A 127 -56.40 -8.57 -9.47
CA VAL A 127 -55.67 -7.43 -10.05
C VAL A 127 -54.97 -6.63 -8.97
N GLU A 128 -55.63 -6.35 -7.83
CA GLU A 128 -54.98 -5.65 -6.73
C GLU A 128 -53.84 -6.46 -6.11
N LEU A 129 -54.01 -7.78 -5.93
CA LEU A 129 -52.94 -8.66 -5.46
C LEU A 129 -51.74 -8.64 -6.40
N LEU A 130 -51.96 -8.80 -7.71
CA LEU A 130 -50.89 -8.74 -8.72
C LEU A 130 -50.22 -7.37 -8.77
N ARG A 131 -50.95 -6.28 -8.53
CA ARG A 131 -50.35 -4.93 -8.42
C ARG A 131 -49.39 -4.83 -7.23
N VAL A 132 -49.78 -5.35 -6.07
CA VAL A 132 -48.94 -5.38 -4.88
C VAL A 132 -47.68 -6.23 -5.11
N GLU A 133 -47.83 -7.43 -5.68
CA GLU A 133 -46.70 -8.30 -6.01
C GLU A 133 -45.74 -7.63 -7.01
N LEU A 134 -46.28 -6.95 -8.02
CA LEU A 134 -45.49 -6.25 -9.02
C LEU A 134 -44.69 -5.09 -8.39
N VAL A 135 -45.30 -4.32 -7.49
CA VAL A 135 -44.60 -3.27 -6.74
C VAL A 135 -43.49 -3.87 -5.86
N ALA A 136 -43.76 -4.97 -5.15
CA ALA A 136 -42.78 -5.64 -4.31
C ALA A 136 -41.59 -6.18 -5.13
N LEU A 137 -41.85 -6.77 -6.31
CA LEU A 137 -40.79 -7.24 -7.21
C LEU A 137 -39.96 -6.09 -7.78
N ARG A 138 -40.58 -4.95 -8.11
CA ARG A 138 -39.85 -3.75 -8.54
C ARG A 138 -38.96 -3.20 -7.44
N GLU A 139 -39.44 -3.19 -6.19
CA GLU A 139 -38.65 -2.78 -5.04
C GLU A 139 -37.44 -3.71 -4.85
N GLN A 140 -37.66 -5.03 -4.90
CA GLN A 140 -36.57 -6.02 -4.82
C GLN A 140 -35.53 -5.85 -5.93
N ILE A 141 -35.95 -5.61 -7.18
CA ILE A 141 -35.04 -5.35 -8.30
C ILE A 141 -34.24 -4.08 -8.03
N SER A 142 -34.88 -2.99 -7.61
CA SER A 142 -34.19 -1.74 -7.31
C SER A 142 -33.17 -1.88 -6.17
N GLN A 143 -33.49 -2.69 -5.16
CA GLN A 143 -32.56 -3.01 -4.08
C GLN A 143 -31.37 -3.80 -4.60
N ARG A 144 -31.60 -4.85 -5.40
CA ARG A 144 -30.53 -5.65 -6.01
C ARG A 144 -29.63 -4.82 -6.92
N ASP A 145 -30.20 -3.90 -7.70
CA ASP A 145 -29.43 -2.98 -8.54
C ASP A 145 -28.54 -2.05 -7.71
N SER A 146 -29.04 -1.55 -6.57
CA SER A 146 -28.24 -0.74 -5.65
C SER A 146 -27.10 -1.54 -5.02
N GLU A 147 -27.37 -2.78 -4.60
CA GLU A 147 -26.36 -3.69 -4.05
C GLU A 147 -25.29 -4.04 -5.12
N LEU A 148 -25.70 -4.35 -6.35
CA LEU A 148 -24.78 -4.59 -7.46
C LEU A 148 -23.91 -3.37 -7.76
N ALA A 149 -24.48 -2.15 -7.73
CA ALA A 149 -23.70 -0.93 -7.92
C ALA A 149 -22.65 -0.74 -6.81
N THR A 150 -23.00 -1.02 -5.55
CA THR A 150 -22.03 -0.96 -4.44
C THR A 150 -20.90 -1.97 -4.60
N VAL A 151 -21.21 -3.24 -4.89
CA VAL A 151 -20.20 -4.29 -5.11
C VAL A 151 -19.30 -3.96 -6.30
N GLN A 152 -19.84 -3.39 -7.38
CA GLN A 152 -19.04 -2.95 -8.52
C GLN A 152 -18.10 -1.79 -8.17
N ALA A 153 -18.54 -0.85 -7.33
CA ALA A 153 -17.70 0.24 -6.85
C ALA A 153 -16.56 -0.29 -5.97
N ASP A 154 -16.87 -1.18 -5.03
CA ASP A 154 -15.90 -1.82 -4.13
C ASP A 154 -14.88 -2.65 -4.91
N TYR A 155 -15.33 -3.42 -5.90
CA TYR A 155 -14.45 -4.19 -6.77
C TYR A 155 -13.47 -3.29 -7.54
N ARG A 156 -13.95 -2.17 -8.11
CA ARG A 156 -13.07 -1.21 -8.79
C ARG A 156 -12.05 -0.60 -7.83
N ALA A 157 -12.47 -0.22 -6.63
CA ALA A 157 -11.57 0.31 -5.60
C ALA A 157 -10.49 -0.71 -5.20
N ALA A 158 -10.88 -1.96 -4.96
CA ALA A 158 -9.95 -3.05 -4.63
C ALA A 158 -8.99 -3.37 -5.79
N ALA A 159 -9.47 -3.33 -7.04
CA ALA A 159 -8.65 -3.53 -8.23
C ALA A 159 -7.58 -2.43 -8.38
N GLU A 160 -7.95 -1.17 -8.16
CA GLU A 160 -6.99 -0.05 -8.18
C GLU A 160 -5.98 -0.14 -7.04
N GLN A 161 -6.40 -0.50 -5.83
CA GLN A 161 -5.48 -0.75 -4.70
C GLN A 161 -4.50 -1.88 -5.02
N THR A 162 -4.97 -2.96 -5.66
CA THR A 162 -4.12 -4.09 -6.04
C THR A 162 -3.09 -3.69 -7.10
N LYS A 163 -3.49 -2.90 -8.12
CA LYS A 163 -2.57 -2.36 -9.11
C LYS A 163 -1.52 -1.45 -8.47
N ALA A 164 -1.93 -0.56 -7.57
CA ALA A 164 -1.02 0.33 -6.85
C ALA A 164 0.00 -0.46 -6.00
N ALA A 165 -0.45 -1.49 -5.28
CA ALA A 165 0.42 -2.36 -4.50
C ALA A 165 1.40 -3.16 -5.38
N GLN A 166 0.96 -3.63 -6.55
CA GLN A 166 1.82 -4.31 -7.52
C GLN A 166 2.90 -3.38 -8.08
N ALA A 167 2.54 -2.14 -8.43
CA ALA A 167 3.48 -1.13 -8.89
C ALA A 167 4.51 -0.80 -7.80
N ALA A 168 4.06 -0.53 -6.57
CA ALA A 168 4.95 -0.28 -5.44
C ALA A 168 5.88 -1.48 -5.14
N SER A 169 5.38 -2.71 -5.25
CA SER A 169 6.20 -3.91 -5.09
C SER A 169 7.25 -4.05 -6.20
N ALA A 170 6.92 -3.68 -7.45
CA ALA A 170 7.87 -3.69 -8.54
C ALA A 170 8.97 -2.64 -8.35
N GLU A 171 8.60 -1.43 -7.93
CA GLU A 171 9.55 -0.34 -7.59
C GLU A 171 10.48 -0.72 -6.44
N LEU A 172 9.97 -1.34 -5.38
CA LEU A 172 10.81 -1.81 -4.28
C LEU A 172 11.78 -2.92 -4.72
N ARG A 173 11.36 -3.82 -5.62
CA ARG A 173 12.25 -4.86 -6.17
C ARG A 173 13.35 -4.26 -7.04
N THR A 174 13.04 -3.28 -7.88
CA THR A 174 14.07 -2.61 -8.70
C THR A 174 15.04 -1.82 -7.82
N ALA A 175 14.54 -1.13 -6.79
CA ALA A 175 15.37 -0.44 -5.80
C ALA A 175 16.28 -1.40 -5.04
N LEU A 176 15.78 -2.58 -4.63
CA LEU A 176 16.57 -3.60 -3.96
C LEU A 176 17.69 -4.13 -4.86
N VAL A 177 17.39 -4.44 -6.12
CA VAL A 177 18.40 -4.92 -7.09
C VAL A 177 19.47 -3.86 -7.33
N SER A 178 19.09 -2.59 -7.44
CA SER A 178 20.04 -1.48 -7.57
C SER A 178 20.91 -1.34 -6.31
N ALA A 179 20.30 -1.40 -5.13
CA ALA A 179 21.02 -1.34 -3.86
C ALA A 179 21.99 -2.52 -3.69
N SER A 180 21.60 -3.74 -4.06
CA SER A 180 22.52 -4.89 -4.01
C SER A 180 23.69 -4.72 -4.97
N ALA A 181 23.44 -4.26 -6.21
CA ALA A 181 24.50 -4.02 -7.18
C ALA A 181 25.49 -2.94 -6.72
N THR A 182 25.01 -1.86 -6.10
CA THR A 182 25.88 -0.82 -5.53
C THR A 182 26.73 -1.33 -4.37
N ILE A 183 26.16 -2.16 -3.48
CA ILE A 183 26.91 -2.80 -2.39
C ILE A 183 27.98 -3.74 -2.94
N ASP A 184 27.66 -4.55 -3.94
CA ASP A 184 28.63 -5.48 -4.53
C ASP A 184 29.77 -4.74 -5.25
N THR A 185 29.44 -3.64 -5.95
CA THR A 185 30.44 -2.75 -6.56
C THR A 185 31.33 -2.10 -5.50
N ALA A 186 30.77 -1.62 -4.39
CA ALA A 186 31.54 -1.04 -3.31
C ALA A 186 32.43 -2.07 -2.60
N ARG A 187 31.93 -3.29 -2.37
CA ARG A 187 32.70 -4.39 -1.78
C ARG A 187 33.87 -4.81 -2.65
N THR A 188 33.64 -4.98 -3.95
CA THR A 188 34.70 -5.32 -4.91
C THR A 188 35.73 -4.21 -5.03
N GLY A 189 35.29 -2.94 -5.08
CA GLY A 189 36.18 -1.78 -5.06
C GLY A 189 37.05 -1.74 -3.80
N HIS A 190 36.44 -1.89 -2.62
CA HIS A 190 37.18 -1.91 -1.36
C HIS A 190 38.16 -3.07 -1.26
N ALA A 191 37.76 -4.28 -1.69
CA ALA A 191 38.66 -5.43 -1.73
C ALA A 191 39.87 -5.19 -2.65
N ALA A 192 39.67 -4.53 -3.80
CA ALA A 192 40.74 -4.16 -4.71
C ALA A 192 41.68 -3.10 -4.11
N GLU A 193 41.15 -2.09 -3.43
CA GLU A 193 41.96 -1.08 -2.73
C GLU A 193 42.82 -1.72 -1.63
N VAL A 194 42.23 -2.59 -0.82
CA VAL A 194 42.94 -3.32 0.24
C VAL A 194 44.05 -4.20 -0.37
N ALA A 195 43.75 -4.94 -1.45
CA ALA A 195 44.75 -5.75 -2.13
C ALA A 195 45.90 -4.90 -2.70
N ALA A 196 45.59 -3.72 -3.27
CA ALA A 196 46.60 -2.80 -3.77
C ALA A 196 47.50 -2.23 -2.67
N ILE A 197 46.94 -1.90 -1.49
CA ILE A 197 47.70 -1.46 -0.33
C ILE A 197 48.63 -2.57 0.17
N HIS A 198 48.13 -3.81 0.29
CA HIS A 198 48.94 -4.96 0.69
C HIS A 198 50.10 -5.20 -0.29
N ALA A 199 49.83 -5.19 -1.60
CA ALA A 199 50.87 -5.35 -2.61
C ALA A 199 51.95 -4.25 -2.54
N ARG A 200 51.55 -3.00 -2.28
CA ARG A 200 52.49 -1.88 -2.08
C ARG A 200 53.33 -2.07 -0.82
N TYR A 201 52.70 -2.46 0.29
CA TYR A 201 53.38 -2.70 1.56
C TYR A 201 54.39 -3.84 1.45
N GLU A 202 54.01 -4.97 0.84
CA GLU A 202 54.92 -6.09 0.57
C GLU A 202 56.07 -5.71 -0.37
N GLY A 203 55.81 -4.86 -1.37
CA GLY A 203 56.84 -4.33 -2.25
C GLY A 203 57.86 -3.49 -1.48
N LEU A 204 57.38 -2.55 -0.66
CA LEU A 204 58.23 -1.71 0.20
C LEU A 204 59.00 -2.53 1.23
N SER A 205 58.37 -3.54 1.86
CA SER A 205 59.06 -4.39 2.84
C SER A 205 60.18 -5.19 2.19
N ARG A 206 59.97 -5.72 0.98
CA ARG A 206 61.02 -6.40 0.20
C ARG A 206 62.15 -5.45 -0.17
N GLN A 207 61.83 -4.23 -0.63
CA GLN A 207 62.83 -3.21 -0.93
C GLN A 207 63.68 -2.86 0.30
N LEU A 208 63.04 -2.64 1.45
CA LEU A 208 63.75 -2.34 2.70
C LEU A 208 64.67 -3.48 3.12
N LEU A 209 64.24 -4.74 2.99
CA LEU A 209 65.10 -5.89 3.26
C LEU A 209 66.34 -5.90 2.35
N LEU A 210 66.16 -5.72 1.04
CA LEU A 210 67.27 -5.67 0.07
C LEU A 210 68.22 -4.50 0.35
N GLU A 211 67.69 -3.32 0.67
CA GLU A 211 68.52 -2.16 1.04
C GLU A 211 69.31 -2.42 2.32
N THR A 212 68.70 -3.05 3.34
CA THR A 212 69.43 -3.38 4.57
C THR A 212 70.50 -4.46 4.36
N GLU A 213 70.25 -5.44 3.48
CA GLU A 213 71.26 -6.41 3.07
C GLU A 213 72.42 -5.73 2.33
N HIS A 214 72.10 -4.85 1.38
CA HIS A 214 73.10 -4.07 0.65
C HIS A 214 73.96 -3.21 1.59
N GLN A 215 73.33 -2.50 2.54
CA GLN A 215 74.03 -1.71 3.55
C GLN A 215 74.93 -2.58 4.44
N ARG A 216 74.48 -3.76 4.87
CA ARG A 216 75.32 -4.70 5.65
C ARG A 216 76.53 -5.17 4.85
N HIS A 217 76.35 -5.51 3.57
CA HIS A 217 77.46 -5.91 2.70
C HIS A 217 78.45 -4.77 2.47
N ALA A 218 77.97 -3.54 2.22
CA ALA A 218 78.82 -2.36 2.07
C ALA A 218 79.66 -2.10 3.34
N LEU A 219 79.03 -2.14 4.52
CA LEU A 219 79.73 -1.98 5.80
C LEU A 219 80.73 -3.10 6.08
N ALA A 220 80.42 -4.35 5.71
CA ALA A 220 81.34 -5.47 5.85
C ALA A 220 82.58 -5.29 4.96
N ALA A 221 82.40 -4.88 3.70
CA ALA A 221 83.48 -4.61 2.77
C ALA A 221 84.37 -3.44 3.24
N GLU A 222 83.77 -2.36 3.75
CA GLU A 222 84.52 -1.24 4.33
C GLU A 222 85.32 -1.66 5.57
N ARG A 223 84.73 -2.47 6.46
CA ARG A 223 85.43 -3.03 7.63
C ARG A 223 86.60 -3.90 7.21
N GLU A 224 86.43 -4.77 6.22
CA GLU A 224 87.49 -5.62 5.71
C GLU A 224 88.64 -4.78 5.12
N ARG A 225 88.31 -3.76 4.31
CA ARG A 225 89.28 -2.82 3.76
C ARG A 225 90.06 -2.09 4.87
N LEU A 226 89.37 -1.50 5.84
CA LEU A 226 90.02 -0.79 6.95
C LEU A 226 90.87 -1.73 7.81
N THR A 227 90.41 -2.96 8.03
CA THR A 227 91.19 -3.99 8.75
C THR A 227 92.47 -4.33 7.98
N GLY A 228 92.38 -4.47 6.65
CA GLY A 228 93.54 -4.63 5.78
C GLY A 228 94.53 -3.47 5.86
N ASP A 229 94.04 -2.23 5.79
CA ASP A 229 94.85 -1.01 5.92
C ASP A 229 95.55 -0.93 7.30
N VAL A 230 94.84 -1.29 8.38
CA VAL A 230 95.39 -1.36 9.74
C VAL A 230 96.46 -2.43 9.85
N ASN A 231 96.22 -3.65 9.36
CA ASN A 231 97.22 -4.72 9.38
C ASN A 231 98.47 -4.32 8.59
N HIS A 232 98.30 -3.73 7.41
CA HIS A 232 99.42 -3.24 6.61
C HIS A 232 100.20 -2.12 7.33
N ALA A 233 99.52 -1.20 8.00
CA ALA A 233 100.16 -0.17 8.81
C ALA A 233 100.92 -0.78 10.00
N GLN A 234 100.35 -1.79 10.67
CA GLN A 234 100.99 -2.53 11.77
C GLN A 234 102.25 -3.27 11.29
N GLU A 235 102.19 -3.97 10.15
CA GLU A 235 103.35 -4.63 9.54
C GLU A 235 104.47 -3.63 9.22
N ARG A 236 104.12 -2.46 8.66
CA ARG A 236 105.08 -1.38 8.40
C ARG A 236 105.71 -0.84 9.67
N VAL A 237 104.92 -0.63 10.73
CA VAL A 237 105.43 -0.20 12.04
C VAL A 237 106.38 -1.25 12.61
N ALA A 238 105.99 -2.54 12.63
CA ALA A 238 106.83 -3.63 13.10
C ALA A 238 108.15 -3.75 12.31
N ALA A 239 108.10 -3.55 10.98
CA ALA A 239 109.30 -3.53 10.15
C ALA A 239 110.22 -2.34 10.49
N LEU A 240 109.67 -1.14 10.72
CA LEU A 240 110.43 0.04 11.13
C LEU A 240 111.00 -0.11 12.55
N GLU A 241 110.27 -0.72 13.47
CA GLU A 241 110.72 -1.05 14.82
C GLU A 241 111.86 -2.07 14.78
N GLY A 242 111.72 -3.14 14.00
CA GLY A 242 112.79 -4.12 13.80
C GLY A 242 114.05 -3.52 13.15
N LEU A 243 113.90 -2.61 12.19
CA LEU A 243 115.03 -1.85 11.64
C LEU A 243 115.67 -0.94 12.69
N ARG A 244 114.87 -0.26 13.52
CA ARG A 244 115.36 0.58 14.62
C ARG A 244 116.15 -0.25 15.64
N GLU A 245 115.63 -1.41 16.05
CA GLU A 245 116.33 -2.31 16.97
C GLU A 245 117.67 -2.79 16.43
N ARG A 246 117.71 -3.20 15.14
CA ARG A 246 118.96 -3.55 14.45
C ARG A 246 119.95 -2.39 14.47
N LEU A 247 119.52 -1.19 14.06
CA LEU A 247 120.37 0.01 14.06
C LEU A 247 120.87 0.38 15.46
N LEU A 248 120.06 0.21 16.50
CA LEU A 248 120.47 0.42 17.89
C LEU A 248 121.50 -0.62 18.34
N SER A 249 121.34 -1.89 17.93
CA SER A 249 122.31 -2.95 18.20
C SER A 249 123.64 -2.73 17.47
N ASP A 250 123.59 -2.28 16.21
CA ASP A 250 124.77 -1.93 15.41
C ASP A 250 125.51 -0.74 16.05
N LEU A 251 124.79 0.29 16.50
CA LEU A 251 125.36 1.41 17.24
C LEU A 251 126.02 0.99 18.56
N ALA A 252 125.43 0.03 19.28
CA ALA A 252 126.02 -0.52 20.49
C ALA A 252 127.30 -1.31 20.17
N ALA A 253 127.27 -2.17 19.16
CA ALA A 253 128.43 -2.93 18.69
C ALA A 253 129.55 -2.01 18.20
N GLU A 254 129.24 -0.94 17.47
CA GLU A 254 130.21 0.09 17.08
C GLU A 254 130.80 0.81 18.30
N ARG A 255 129.99 1.16 19.30
CA ARG A 255 130.48 1.77 20.54
C ARG A 255 131.41 0.82 21.29
N ASP A 256 131.05 -0.45 21.39
CA ASP A 256 131.89 -1.47 22.02
C ASP A 256 133.19 -1.70 21.24
N ALA A 257 133.15 -1.70 19.91
CA ALA A 257 134.32 -1.77 19.06
C ALA A 257 135.22 -0.52 19.20
N ARG A 258 134.63 0.68 19.27
CA ARG A 258 135.35 1.93 19.55
C ARG A 258 135.95 1.93 20.95
N GLN A 259 135.22 1.48 21.97
CA GLN A 259 135.74 1.35 23.34
C GLN A 259 136.88 0.35 23.40
N ARG A 260 136.78 -0.79 22.71
CA ARG A 260 137.88 -1.74 22.54
C ARG A 260 139.08 -1.10 21.84
N ALA A 261 138.89 -0.41 20.72
CA ALA A 261 139.97 0.28 20.01
C ALA A 261 140.61 1.39 20.86
N VAL A 262 139.84 2.13 21.66
CA VAL A 262 140.35 3.13 22.60
C VAL A 262 141.11 2.45 23.75
N ALA A 263 140.62 1.34 24.29
CA ALA A 263 141.31 0.57 25.31
C ALA A 263 142.61 -0.06 24.77
N GLU A 264 142.61 -0.56 23.54
CA GLU A 264 143.78 -1.05 22.82
C GLU A 264 144.77 0.10 22.55
N ALA A 265 144.32 1.27 22.10
CA ALA A 265 145.17 2.44 21.94
C ALA A 265 145.73 2.93 23.29
N ALA A 266 144.96 2.87 24.38
CA ALA A 266 145.43 3.14 25.73
C ALA A 266 146.46 2.10 26.20
N ALA A 267 146.25 0.81 25.91
CA ALA A 267 147.21 -0.26 26.15
C ALA A 267 148.50 -0.07 25.34
N LEU A 268 148.40 0.35 24.07
CA LEU A 268 149.56 0.66 23.23
C LEU A 268 150.29 1.92 23.71
N THR A 269 149.58 2.96 24.14
CA THR A 269 150.22 4.18 24.69
C THR A 269 150.91 3.92 26.03
N THR A 270 150.32 3.10 26.90
CA THR A 270 150.98 2.61 28.13
C THR A 270 152.19 1.75 27.81
N LEU A 271 152.09 0.81 26.86
CA LEU A 271 153.22 -0.01 26.40
C LEU A 271 154.34 0.84 25.76
N VAL A 272 154.01 1.87 24.98
CA VAL A 272 154.97 2.85 24.45
C VAL A 272 155.59 3.68 25.58
N ALA A 273 154.82 4.06 26.60
CA ALA A 273 155.34 4.75 27.78
C ALA A 273 156.29 3.84 28.58
N GLU A 274 155.97 2.56 28.74
CA GLU A 274 156.85 1.55 29.34
C GLU A 274 158.11 1.32 28.52
N GLN A 275 158.02 1.20 27.19
CA GLN A 275 159.18 1.12 26.29
C GLN A 275 160.05 2.38 26.36
N ARG A 276 159.46 3.58 26.42
CA ARG A 276 160.21 4.83 26.64
C ARG A 276 160.87 4.86 28.01
N ALA A 277 160.20 4.40 29.07
CA ALA A 277 160.78 4.29 30.40
C ALA A 277 161.94 3.27 30.44
N LEU A 278 161.82 2.16 29.71
CA LEU A 278 162.90 1.18 29.53
C LEU A 278 164.08 1.77 28.75
N LEU A 279 163.83 2.50 27.66
CA LEU A 279 164.87 3.19 26.90
C LEU A 279 165.54 4.30 27.73
N GLN A 280 164.80 5.02 28.58
CA GLN A 280 165.38 5.98 29.53
C GLN A 280 166.22 5.28 30.60
N ARG A 281 165.83 4.09 31.09
CA ARG A 281 166.64 3.28 32.02
C ARG A 281 167.90 2.71 31.37
N VAL A 282 167.87 2.38 30.08
CA VAL A 282 169.05 1.95 29.32
C VAL A 282 169.98 3.14 29.06
N ASN A 283 169.44 4.29 28.66
CA ASN A 283 170.24 5.52 28.48
C ASN A 283 170.82 6.08 29.79
N ALA A 284 170.24 5.75 30.94
CA ALA A 284 170.80 6.12 32.25
C ALA A 284 172.00 5.24 32.69
N ARG A 285 172.27 4.11 32.02
CA ARG A 285 173.27 3.12 32.45
C ARG A 285 174.59 3.16 31.68
N THR A 286 174.76 4.05 30.70
CA THR A 286 176.02 4.28 29.97
C THR A 286 176.18 5.78 29.66
N GLY A 287 177.13 6.45 30.31
CA GLY A 287 177.46 7.88 30.12
C GLY A 287 177.97 8.20 28.70
N THR A 288 178.14 9.44 28.24
CA THR A 288 178.37 10.75 28.88
C THR A 288 178.09 11.88 27.85
N GLY A 289 177.64 13.07 28.30
CA GLY A 289 178.10 14.35 27.70
C GLY A 289 177.10 15.29 26.99
N ARG A 290 176.66 16.31 27.75
CA ARG A 290 176.67 17.78 27.44
C ARG A 290 175.47 18.48 26.73
N VAL A 291 174.99 19.51 27.45
CA VAL A 291 173.99 20.60 27.22
C VAL A 291 174.39 21.60 26.10
N PRO A 292 173.48 22.41 25.47
CA PRO A 292 173.02 23.74 25.98
C PRO A 292 171.52 24.06 25.68
N ARG A 293 170.73 24.71 26.56
CA ARG A 293 170.49 26.17 26.85
C ARG A 293 169.56 26.94 25.87
N HIS A 294 168.53 27.58 26.46
CA HIS A 294 167.66 28.71 26.01
C HIS A 294 166.64 28.45 24.85
N ARG A 295 165.35 28.83 24.94
CA ARG A 295 164.84 30.22 24.97
C ARG A 295 163.34 30.31 25.33
N LYS A 296 162.99 31.46 25.92
CA LYS A 296 161.70 32.02 26.39
C LYS A 296 160.52 32.04 25.37
N THR A 297 159.29 31.78 25.86
CA THR A 297 157.97 32.49 25.69
C THR A 297 157.40 32.81 24.28
N PRO A 298 156.15 33.29 24.11
CA PRO A 298 154.81 32.90 24.63
C PRO A 298 153.71 32.91 23.51
N THR A 299 152.41 32.85 23.88
CA THR A 299 151.20 33.40 23.16
C THR A 299 150.84 32.81 21.78
N ALA A 300 149.60 32.65 21.31
CA ALA A 300 148.24 32.95 21.76
C ALA A 300 147.26 32.11 20.91
N SER A 301 146.01 32.05 21.39
CA SER A 301 144.69 31.72 20.77
C SER A 301 144.48 32.28 19.33
N PRO A 302 143.34 32.13 18.61
CA PRO A 302 141.99 31.56 18.91
C PRO A 302 141.51 30.53 17.81
N THR A 303 140.43 29.73 17.94
CA THR A 303 138.97 30.01 17.72
C THR A 303 138.68 30.81 16.42
N PRO A 304 137.44 30.84 15.87
CA PRO A 304 136.46 29.81 15.47
C PRO A 304 135.88 30.10 14.05
N ALA A 305 134.78 29.39 13.71
CA ALA A 305 133.67 29.86 12.85
C ALA A 305 133.99 30.06 11.35
N ALA A 306 133.06 29.99 10.42
CA ALA A 306 131.61 30.10 10.46
C ALA A 306 131.06 29.38 9.21
N SER A 307 129.83 28.85 9.28
CA SER A 307 128.66 29.39 8.55
C SER A 307 128.87 29.54 7.05
N THR A 308 128.02 28.99 6.18
CA THR A 308 126.64 29.46 6.00
C THR A 308 126.02 28.57 4.91
N ARG A 309 124.82 28.01 5.15
CA ARG A 309 123.53 28.61 4.79
C ARG A 309 123.21 28.46 3.30
N ARG A 310 122.22 27.61 2.99
CA ARG A 310 121.00 28.02 2.25
C ARG A 310 120.00 26.85 2.18
N ARG A 311 119.00 26.94 3.06
CA ARG A 311 117.56 26.75 2.74
C ARG A 311 117.15 27.73 1.62
N PRO A 312 115.91 27.72 1.09
CA PRO A 312 114.77 26.79 1.23
C PRO A 312 114.36 26.24 -0.17
N GLU A 313 113.41 25.32 -0.37
CA GLU A 313 111.99 25.22 0.03
C GLU A 313 111.63 23.88 0.69
#